data_AF-A0A5C8DP57-F1
#
_entry.id   AF-A0A5C8DP57-F1
#
_cell.length_a   1.000
_cell.length_b   1.000
_cell.length_c   1.000
_cell.angle_alpha   90.00
_cell.angle_beta   90.00
_cell.angle_gamma   90.00
#
_symmetry.space_group_name_H-M   'P 1'
#
loop_
_entity.id
_entity.type
_entity.pdbx_description
1 polymer ?
#
loop_
_entity_poly.entity_id
_entity_poly.type
_entity_poly.pdbx_seq_one_letter_code
_entity_poly.pdbx_strand_id
1 'polypeptide(L)'
;MNINDRIYELAEYKASEDVLYLFVSRGNEIIIKAVEYSFIQELNGRQVFNLGFGNYDFDSGSIADEVISNNGDTYMVFNTVLSTIPVFLNAYPDAIIMVRGSDSGKHFVDACRKDCRKKCLSACRNEHRRVGIYRNYINKHHEALCNDYMFFGSLLPFNEQLSFEKYIILKEYVSIFLIKKRKFIQ
;
A
#
# COMPACT_ATOMS: atom_id res chain seq x y z
N MET A 1 -13.32 -3.43 0.33
CA MET A 1 -12.10 -4.28 0.32
C MET A 1 -12.02 -5.27 1.49
N ASN A 2 -13.13 -5.65 2.14
CA ASN A 2 -13.08 -6.76 3.10
C ASN A 2 -14.40 -7.53 3.07
N ILE A 3 -14.33 -8.84 2.79
CA ILE A 3 -15.46 -9.77 2.82
C ILE A 3 -15.05 -10.86 3.83
N ASN A 4 -15.34 -10.61 5.10
CA ASN A 4 -15.30 -11.59 6.21
C ASN A 4 -13.94 -12.03 6.78
N ASP A 5 -12.86 -11.28 6.60
CA ASP A 5 -11.57 -11.64 7.22
C ASP A 5 -11.35 -11.02 8.60
N ARG A 6 -10.66 -11.75 9.49
CA ARG A 6 -10.23 -11.24 10.81
C ARG A 6 -9.27 -10.06 10.64
N ILE A 7 -9.56 -8.94 11.31
CA ILE A 7 -8.75 -7.72 11.36
C ILE A 7 -8.49 -7.30 12.81
N TYR A 8 -7.47 -6.48 13.02
CA TYR A 8 -7.28 -5.79 14.30
C TYR A 8 -8.19 -4.56 14.39
N GLU A 9 -8.51 -4.16 15.62
CA GLU A 9 -9.19 -2.90 15.91
C GLU A 9 -8.27 -1.72 15.57
N LEU A 10 -8.84 -0.69 14.94
CA LEU A 10 -8.14 0.47 14.41
C LEU A 10 -8.48 1.71 15.26
N ALA A 11 -7.48 2.50 15.58
CA ALA A 11 -7.63 3.85 16.09
C ALA A 11 -7.19 4.86 15.01
N GLU A 12 -8.07 5.77 14.60
CA GLU A 12 -7.79 6.80 13.60
C GLU A 12 -7.24 8.07 14.26
N TYR A 13 -6.20 8.63 13.65
CA TYR A 13 -5.56 9.89 14.00
C TYR A 13 -5.39 10.73 12.74
N LYS A 14 -5.72 12.02 12.82
CA LYS A 14 -5.50 12.97 11.72
C LYS A 14 -4.40 13.93 12.13
N ALA A 15 -3.36 14.02 11.30
CA ALA A 15 -2.24 14.92 11.52
C ALA A 15 -1.99 15.72 10.23
N SER A 16 -2.32 17.02 10.25
CA SER A 16 -2.23 17.90 9.07
C SER A 16 -3.04 17.39 7.87
N GLU A 17 -2.39 17.14 6.73
CA GLU A 17 -2.95 16.58 5.49
C GLU A 17 -2.96 15.03 5.48
N ASP A 18 -2.25 14.40 6.43
CA ASP A 18 -2.07 12.95 6.47
C ASP A 18 -3.10 12.27 7.38
N VAL A 19 -3.45 11.03 7.03
CA VAL A 19 -4.37 10.19 7.81
C VAL A 19 -3.64 8.96 8.31
N LEU A 20 -3.63 8.76 9.62
CA LEU A 20 -2.93 7.68 10.30
C LEU A 20 -3.94 6.75 10.98
N TYR A 21 -3.76 5.44 10.80
CA TYR A 21 -4.49 4.42 11.55
C TYR A 21 -3.50 3.56 12.34
N LEU A 22 -3.68 3.51 13.66
CA LEU A 22 -2.87 2.66 14.54
C LEU A 22 -3.63 1.40 14.92
N PHE A 23 -2.91 0.29 15.06
CA PHE A 23 -3.45 -0.95 15.61
C PHE A 23 -2.36 -1.74 16.35
N VAL A 24 -2.80 -2.57 17.29
CA VAL A 24 -1.93 -3.43 18.09
C VAL A 24 -1.93 -4.84 17.47
N SER A 25 -0.84 -5.18 16.78
CA SER A 25 -0.57 -6.53 16.25
C SER A 25 -0.18 -7.46 17.39
N ARG A 26 -0.92 -8.55 17.56
CA ARG A 26 -0.80 -9.53 18.66
C ARG A 26 -0.47 -10.91 18.10
N GLY A 27 0.66 -10.99 17.41
CA GLY A 27 1.24 -12.24 16.98
C GLY A 27 2.04 -12.91 18.11
N ASN A 28 3.24 -13.37 17.80
CA ASN A 28 4.20 -13.87 18.80
C ASN A 28 4.66 -12.78 19.77
N GLU A 29 4.64 -11.52 19.31
CA GLU A 29 4.99 -10.30 20.02
C GLU A 29 3.87 -9.28 19.87
N ILE A 30 3.82 -8.34 20.81
CA ILE A 30 2.91 -7.19 20.75
C ILE A 30 3.65 -6.04 20.07
N ILE A 31 3.19 -5.65 18.88
CA ILE A 31 3.80 -4.60 18.08
C ILE A 31 2.73 -3.59 17.70
N ILE A 32 3.00 -2.30 17.94
CA ILE A 32 2.12 -1.24 17.47
C ILE A 32 2.50 -0.93 16.03
N LYS A 33 1.49 -0.95 15.15
CA LYS A 33 1.67 -0.76 13.71
C LYS A 33 0.82 0.40 13.23
N ALA A 34 1.28 1.02 12.16
CA ALA A 34 0.65 2.18 11.56
C ALA A 34 0.35 1.92 10.08
N VAL A 35 -0.81 2.40 9.63
CA VAL A 35 -1.15 2.63 8.23
C VAL A 35 -1.25 4.13 8.02
N GLU A 36 -0.46 4.66 7.10
CA GLU A 36 -0.45 6.10 6.81
C GLU A 36 -0.88 6.35 5.38
N TYR A 37 -1.72 7.35 5.19
CA TYR A 37 -2.05 7.94 3.91
C TYR A 37 -1.36 9.30 3.84
N SER A 38 -0.16 9.33 3.30
CA SER A 38 0.65 10.55 3.21
C SER A 38 0.41 11.28 1.90
N PHE A 39 0.06 12.56 1.94
CA PHE A 39 -0.15 13.36 0.74
C PHE A 39 1.14 13.48 -0.08
N ILE A 40 1.06 13.25 -1.39
CA ILE A 40 2.22 13.33 -2.29
C ILE A 40 2.12 14.58 -3.16
N GLN A 41 1.02 14.71 -3.90
CA GLN A 41 0.80 15.79 -4.85
C GLN A 41 -0.65 15.80 -5.34
N GLU A 42 -1.01 16.81 -6.13
CA GLU A 42 -2.21 16.79 -6.95
C GLU A 42 -1.95 16.22 -8.35
N LEU A 43 -2.96 15.56 -8.91
CA LEU A 43 -3.00 15.10 -10.29
C LEU A 43 -4.41 15.34 -10.85
N ASN A 44 -4.51 16.20 -11.88
CA ASN A 44 -5.77 16.53 -12.54
C ASN A 44 -6.88 16.96 -11.54
N GLY A 45 -6.53 17.77 -10.54
CA GLY A 45 -7.44 18.26 -9.51
C GLY A 45 -7.85 17.21 -8.46
N ARG A 46 -7.09 16.11 -8.33
CA ARG A 46 -7.27 15.09 -7.30
C ARG A 46 -6.01 14.92 -6.47
N GLN A 47 -6.16 14.81 -5.17
CA GLN A 47 -5.04 14.54 -4.27
C GLN A 47 -4.59 13.07 -4.37
N VAL A 48 -3.29 12.85 -4.50
CA VAL A 48 -2.65 11.54 -4.53
C VAL A 48 -2.01 11.28 -3.17
N PHE A 49 -2.35 10.15 -2.56
CA PHE A 49 -1.83 9.73 -1.26
C PHE A 49 -1.05 8.42 -1.38
N ASN A 50 0.11 8.32 -0.74
CA ASN A 50 0.85 7.07 -0.61
C ASN A 50 0.25 6.24 0.53
N LEU A 51 -0.04 4.97 0.30
CA LEU A 51 -0.38 4.02 1.35
C LEU A 51 0.90 3.43 1.98
N GLY A 52 1.33 4.03 3.09
CA GLY A 52 2.44 3.57 3.92
C GLY A 52 2.00 2.58 4.99
N PHE A 53 2.88 1.65 5.34
CA PHE A 53 2.65 0.66 6.41
C PHE A 53 3.96 0.24 7.07
N GLY A 54 3.97 0.18 8.40
CA GLY A 54 5.14 -0.27 9.17
C GLY A 54 4.89 -0.36 10.67
N ASN A 55 5.98 -0.58 11.42
CA ASN A 55 5.95 -0.48 12.88
C ASN A 55 5.93 1.00 13.30
N TYR A 56 5.10 1.35 14.26
CA TYR A 56 5.01 2.71 14.75
C TYR A 56 5.98 2.92 15.92
N ASP A 57 6.79 3.96 15.84
CA ASP A 57 7.67 4.41 16.92
C ASP A 57 7.04 5.64 17.61
N PHE A 58 6.69 5.51 18.89
CA PHE A 58 6.08 6.59 19.66
C PHE A 58 7.05 7.71 20.01
N ASP A 59 8.35 7.42 20.08
CA ASP A 59 9.35 8.41 20.50
C ASP A 59 9.60 9.41 19.37
N SER A 60 9.67 8.91 18.13
CA SER A 60 9.89 9.72 16.94
C SER A 60 8.60 10.10 16.20
N GLY A 61 7.48 9.42 16.48
CA GLY A 61 6.25 9.53 15.70
C GLY A 61 6.37 8.96 14.29
N SER A 62 7.43 8.19 14.01
CA SER A 62 7.75 7.70 12.66
C SER A 62 7.28 6.27 12.41
N ILE A 63 7.23 5.89 11.13
CA ILE A 63 6.84 4.56 10.68
C ILE A 63 8.08 3.85 10.14
N ALA A 64 8.51 2.79 10.81
CA ALA A 64 9.58 1.92 10.34
C ALA A 64 9.00 0.86 9.39
N ASP A 65 9.07 1.13 8.08
CA ASP A 65 8.53 0.25 7.06
C ASP A 65 9.51 -0.87 6.64
N GLU A 66 10.81 -0.78 6.94
CA GLU A 66 11.81 -1.76 6.52
C GLU A 66 11.88 -3.01 7.43
N VAL A 67 11.31 -2.93 8.63
CA VAL A 67 11.45 -3.96 9.68
C VAL A 67 10.64 -5.22 9.37
N ILE A 68 11.33 -6.36 9.31
CA ILE A 68 10.70 -7.68 9.22
C ILE A 68 10.59 -8.27 10.64
N SER A 69 9.36 -8.27 11.19
CA SER A 69 9.10 -8.75 12.55
C SER A 69 8.88 -10.26 12.69
N ASN A 70 8.50 -10.96 11.60
CA ASN A 70 8.12 -12.38 11.64
C ASN A 70 7.08 -12.71 12.73
N ASN A 71 6.13 -11.79 12.98
CA ASN A 71 5.21 -11.87 14.11
C ASN A 71 4.15 -13.00 13.98
N GLY A 72 4.12 -13.75 12.88
CA GLY A 72 3.21 -14.89 12.70
C GLY A 72 1.77 -14.53 12.33
N ASP A 73 1.45 -13.25 12.17
CA ASP A 73 0.10 -12.73 11.93
C ASP A 73 -0.05 -11.98 10.59
N THR A 74 0.82 -12.27 9.62
CA THR A 74 0.93 -11.56 8.33
C THR A 74 -0.40 -11.39 7.60
N TYR A 75 -1.26 -12.42 7.57
CA TYR A 75 -2.57 -12.34 6.91
C TYR A 75 -3.53 -11.38 7.62
N MET A 76 -3.59 -11.43 8.96
CA MET A 76 -4.44 -10.55 9.75
C MET A 76 -3.97 -9.10 9.66
N VAL A 77 -2.65 -8.88 9.69
CA VAL A 77 -2.03 -7.57 9.45
C VAL A 77 -2.39 -7.05 8.05
N PHE A 78 -2.19 -7.85 7.01
CA PHE A 78 -2.49 -7.43 5.63
C PHE A 78 -3.97 -7.10 5.43
N ASN A 79 -4.87 -7.92 5.98
CA ASN A 79 -6.32 -7.65 5.93
C ASN A 79 -6.71 -6.39 6.71
N THR A 80 -6.02 -6.13 7.82
CA THR A 80 -6.19 -4.88 8.59
C THR A 80 -5.79 -3.67 7.73
N VAL A 81 -4.64 -3.72 7.05
CA VAL A 81 -4.22 -2.66 6.10
C VAL A 81 -5.23 -2.47 4.96
N LEU A 82 -5.71 -3.56 4.35
CA LEU A 82 -6.71 -3.44 3.28
C LEU A 82 -8.06 -2.89 3.78
N SER A 83 -8.38 -3.08 5.06
CA SER A 83 -9.64 -2.59 5.64
C SER A 83 -9.68 -1.07 5.82
N THR A 84 -8.53 -0.39 5.89
CA THR A 84 -8.48 1.08 6.00
C THR A 84 -8.84 1.77 4.68
N ILE A 85 -8.60 1.12 3.53
CA ILE A 85 -8.85 1.69 2.19
C ILE A 85 -10.29 2.18 1.99
N PRO A 86 -11.35 1.38 2.25
CA PRO A 86 -12.72 1.87 2.13
C PRO A 86 -13.04 2.96 3.14
N VAL A 87 -12.49 2.92 4.35
CA VAL A 87 -12.69 3.95 5.38
C VAL A 87 -12.12 5.28 4.89
N PHE A 88 -10.88 5.27 4.42
CA PHE A 88 -10.21 6.44 3.86
C PHE A 88 -10.97 6.99 2.64
N LEU A 89 -11.30 6.16 1.64
CA LEU A 89 -12.01 6.59 0.43
C LEU A 89 -13.50 6.94 0.66
N ASN A 90 -14.05 6.68 1.85
CA ASN A 90 -15.34 7.23 2.25
C ASN A 90 -15.19 8.66 2.75
N ALA A 91 -14.14 8.96 3.50
CA ALA A 91 -13.83 10.32 3.97
C ALA A 91 -13.26 11.22 2.86
N TYR A 92 -12.49 10.66 1.93
CA TYR A 92 -11.83 11.35 0.83
C TYR A 92 -12.22 10.71 -0.52
N PRO A 93 -13.47 10.90 -0.99
CA PRO A 93 -14.02 10.16 -2.13
C PRO A 93 -13.34 10.45 -3.47
N ASP A 94 -12.68 11.59 -3.60
CA ASP A 94 -11.97 12.01 -4.82
C ASP A 94 -10.46 11.73 -4.77
N ALA A 95 -9.96 11.17 -3.67
CA ALA A 95 -8.54 10.84 -3.51
C ALA A 95 -8.13 9.67 -4.43
N ILE A 96 -6.85 9.72 -4.83
CA ILE A 96 -6.16 8.63 -5.51
C ILE A 96 -5.22 7.99 -4.49
N ILE A 97 -5.41 6.72 -4.18
CA ILE A 97 -4.44 5.97 -3.36
C ILE A 97 -3.39 5.39 -4.29
N MET A 98 -2.11 5.68 -4.02
CA MET A 98 -0.96 5.01 -4.60
C MET A 98 -0.45 3.94 -3.63
N VAL A 99 -0.25 2.73 -4.13
CA VAL A 99 0.40 1.64 -3.40
C VAL A 99 1.73 1.35 -4.06
N ARG A 100 2.81 1.53 -3.30
CA ARG A 100 4.19 1.20 -3.69
C ARG A 100 4.89 0.50 -2.53
N GLY A 101 5.75 -0.45 -2.83
CA GLY A 101 6.61 -1.06 -1.81
C GLY A 101 7.86 -0.22 -1.57
N SER A 102 8.33 -0.11 -0.31
CA SER A 102 9.65 0.47 -0.03
C SER A 102 10.81 -0.33 -0.65
N ASP A 103 10.56 -1.61 -0.95
CA ASP A 103 11.42 -2.49 -1.75
C ASP A 103 11.43 -2.18 -3.26
N SER A 104 10.80 -1.07 -3.67
CA SER A 104 10.72 -0.60 -5.07
C SER A 104 11.54 0.67 -5.30
N GLY A 105 12.28 1.14 -4.29
CA GLY A 105 13.16 2.31 -4.37
C GLY A 105 14.53 1.96 -4.94
N LYS A 106 15.16 2.90 -5.66
CA LYS A 106 16.51 2.72 -6.22
C LYS A 106 17.53 2.32 -5.16
N HIS A 107 17.49 2.96 -3.99
CA HIS A 107 18.36 2.64 -2.87
C HIS A 107 18.24 1.17 -2.43
N PHE A 108 17.00 0.67 -2.28
CA PHE A 108 16.75 -0.73 -1.94
C PHE A 108 17.27 -1.67 -3.03
N VAL A 109 17.01 -1.38 -4.31
CA VAL A 109 17.47 -2.20 -5.43
C VAL A 109 19.00 -2.26 -5.47
N ASP A 110 19.67 -1.12 -5.29
CA ASP A 110 21.13 -1.02 -5.27
C ASP A 110 21.73 -1.81 -4.09
N ALA A 111 21.14 -1.71 -2.89
CA ALA A 111 21.55 -2.51 -1.74
C ALA A 111 21.30 -4.01 -1.95
N CYS A 112 20.11 -4.36 -2.44
CA CYS A 112 19.69 -5.73 -2.74
C CYS A 112 20.65 -6.43 -3.72
N ARG A 113 21.14 -5.70 -4.74
CA ARG A 113 22.11 -6.24 -5.70
C ARG A 113 23.47 -6.54 -5.08
N LYS A 114 23.93 -5.75 -4.11
CA LYS A 114 25.23 -5.97 -3.41
C LYS A 114 25.23 -7.27 -2.62
N ASP A 115 24.13 -7.59 -1.95
CA ASP A 115 24.01 -8.79 -1.09
C ASP A 115 23.46 -10.02 -1.86
N CYS A 116 23.19 -9.88 -3.16
CA CYS A 116 22.58 -10.94 -3.94
C CYS A 116 23.58 -12.07 -4.27
N ARG A 117 23.49 -13.17 -3.50
CA ARG A 117 24.33 -14.37 -3.66
C ARG A 117 24.16 -15.12 -5.00
N LYS A 118 23.10 -14.85 -5.78
CA LYS A 118 22.79 -15.55 -7.04
C LYS A 118 22.54 -14.56 -8.18
N LYS A 119 23.62 -14.10 -8.85
CA LYS A 119 23.62 -13.46 -10.19
C LYS A 119 22.41 -12.55 -10.47
N CYS A 120 22.20 -11.52 -9.65
CA CYS A 120 21.26 -10.44 -9.92
C CYS A 120 21.80 -9.50 -11.03
N LEU A 121 21.99 -10.02 -12.25
CA LEU A 121 22.61 -9.29 -13.36
C LEU A 121 21.66 -8.24 -13.97
N SER A 122 20.36 -8.52 -14.03
CA SER A 122 19.34 -7.65 -14.63
C SER A 122 18.27 -7.15 -13.64
N ALA A 123 17.95 -7.94 -12.61
CA ALA A 123 16.88 -7.67 -11.64
C ALA A 123 17.23 -8.26 -10.26
N CYS A 124 16.82 -7.62 -9.17
CA CYS A 124 17.03 -8.17 -7.83
C CYS A 124 15.85 -9.05 -7.39
N ARG A 125 16.12 -10.27 -6.88
CA ARG A 125 15.03 -11.19 -6.47
C ARG A 125 14.06 -10.63 -5.43
N ASN A 126 14.52 -9.70 -4.59
CA ASN A 126 13.71 -9.14 -3.51
C ASN A 126 13.06 -7.80 -3.85
N GLU A 127 13.25 -7.26 -5.05
CA GLU A 127 12.59 -6.02 -5.45
C GLU A 127 11.09 -6.27 -5.74
N HIS A 128 10.26 -5.26 -5.49
CA HIS A 128 8.82 -5.26 -5.78
C HIS A 128 7.98 -6.38 -5.13
N ARG A 129 8.50 -7.09 -4.12
CA ARG A 129 7.77 -8.15 -3.42
C ARG A 129 6.55 -7.61 -2.69
N ARG A 130 6.67 -6.43 -2.06
CA ARG A 130 5.60 -5.78 -1.28
C ARG A 130 4.44 -5.35 -2.17
N VAL A 131 4.70 -4.62 -3.25
CA VAL A 131 3.66 -4.27 -4.24
C VAL A 131 3.08 -5.54 -4.90
N GLY A 132 3.89 -6.59 -5.04
CA GLY A 132 3.46 -7.94 -5.44
C GLY A 132 2.31 -8.52 -4.61
N ILE A 133 2.31 -8.31 -3.29
CA ILE A 133 1.25 -8.80 -2.40
C ILE A 133 -0.10 -8.13 -2.76
N TYR A 134 -0.10 -6.82 -2.99
CA TYR A 134 -1.29 -6.08 -3.39
C TYR A 134 -1.78 -6.46 -4.79
N ARG A 135 -0.86 -6.62 -5.76
CA ARG A 135 -1.21 -7.12 -7.11
C ARG A 135 -1.88 -8.48 -7.04
N ASN A 136 -1.34 -9.40 -6.24
CA ASN A 136 -1.90 -10.74 -6.08
C ASN A 136 -3.31 -10.69 -5.48
N TYR A 137 -3.54 -9.84 -4.48
CA TYR A 137 -4.87 -9.63 -3.91
C TYR A 137 -5.84 -9.07 -4.96
N ILE A 138 -5.44 -8.03 -5.71
CA ILE A 138 -6.26 -7.44 -6.77
C ILE A 138 -6.57 -8.48 -7.84
N ASN A 139 -5.57 -9.21 -8.35
CA ASN A 139 -5.78 -10.24 -9.37
C ASN A 139 -6.77 -11.32 -8.90
N LYS A 140 -6.66 -11.75 -7.65
CA LYS A 140 -7.55 -12.77 -7.05
C LYS A 140 -8.99 -12.27 -6.88
N HIS A 141 -9.18 -10.99 -6.59
CA HIS A 141 -10.48 -10.40 -6.24
C HIS A 141 -10.98 -9.38 -7.26
N HIS A 142 -10.40 -9.37 -8.47
CA HIS A 142 -10.53 -8.28 -9.44
C HIS A 142 -11.99 -7.99 -9.81
N GLU A 143 -12.77 -9.02 -10.13
CA GLU A 143 -14.18 -8.89 -10.53
C GLU A 143 -15.01 -8.18 -9.46
N ALA A 144 -14.89 -8.61 -8.20
CA ALA A 144 -15.62 -8.01 -7.09
C ALA A 144 -15.13 -6.58 -6.79
N LEU A 145 -13.82 -6.35 -6.78
CA LEU A 145 -13.24 -5.04 -6.49
C LEU A 145 -13.58 -4.00 -7.56
N CYS A 146 -13.64 -4.41 -8.83
CA CYS A 146 -13.99 -3.51 -9.92
C CYS A 146 -15.43 -2.98 -9.86
N ASN A 147 -16.29 -3.50 -8.99
CA ASN A 147 -17.63 -2.92 -8.78
C ASN A 147 -17.55 -1.54 -8.12
N ASP A 148 -16.66 -1.36 -7.14
CA ASP A 148 -16.53 -0.12 -6.38
C ASP A 148 -15.29 0.70 -6.74
N TYR A 149 -14.28 0.10 -7.38
CA TYR A 149 -12.98 0.73 -7.61
C TYR A 149 -12.50 0.66 -9.07
N MET A 150 -11.68 1.62 -9.44
CA MET A 150 -10.87 1.61 -10.66
C MET A 150 -9.40 1.45 -10.27
N PHE A 151 -8.72 0.54 -10.97
CA PHE A 151 -7.30 0.28 -10.76
C PHE A 151 -6.49 0.73 -11.98
N PHE A 152 -5.36 1.35 -11.70
CA PHE A 152 -4.35 1.69 -12.67
C PHE A 152 -2.99 1.17 -12.20
N GLY A 153 -2.07 0.99 -13.13
CA GLY A 153 -0.72 0.53 -12.82
C GLY A 153 0.32 1.38 -13.54
N SER A 154 1.47 1.60 -12.89
CA SER A 154 2.65 2.19 -13.52
C SER A 154 3.78 1.19 -13.59
N LEU A 155 4.50 1.22 -14.71
CA LEU A 155 5.73 0.45 -14.93
C LEU A 155 6.98 1.21 -14.46
N LEU A 156 6.85 2.51 -14.20
CA LEU A 156 7.94 3.37 -13.79
C LEU A 156 7.77 3.74 -12.31
N PRO A 157 8.88 3.89 -11.56
CA PRO A 157 8.81 4.45 -10.23
C PRO A 157 8.19 5.85 -10.31
N PHE A 158 7.42 6.20 -9.28
CA PHE A 158 6.81 7.52 -9.19
C PHE A 158 7.87 8.60 -9.32
N ASN A 159 7.74 9.43 -10.36
CA ASN A 159 8.44 10.68 -10.57
C ASN A 159 7.39 11.77 -10.86
N GLU A 160 7.81 13.02 -11.00
CA GLU A 160 6.91 14.16 -11.27
C GLU A 160 6.07 14.00 -12.56
N GLN A 161 6.38 13.03 -13.42
CA GLN A 161 5.67 12.72 -14.65
C GLN A 161 4.91 11.39 -14.52
N LEU A 162 3.79 11.44 -13.78
CA LEU A 162 2.87 10.32 -13.58
C LEU A 162 2.37 9.73 -14.92
N SER A 163 2.94 8.60 -15.31
CA SER A 163 2.43 7.75 -16.40
C SER A 163 1.90 6.44 -15.80
N PHE A 164 0.60 6.25 -15.88
CA PHE A 164 -0.07 5.00 -15.51
C PHE A 164 -1.13 4.65 -16.55
N GLU A 165 -1.38 3.36 -16.68
CA GLU A 165 -2.36 2.78 -17.58
C GLU A 165 -3.45 2.08 -16.78
N LYS A 166 -4.60 1.81 -17.40
CA LYS A 166 -5.61 0.95 -16.79
C LYS A 166 -4.97 -0.40 -16.41
N TYR A 167 -5.23 -0.86 -15.19
CA TYR A 167 -4.61 -2.06 -14.66
C TYR A 167 -4.98 -3.29 -15.50
N ILE A 168 -3.96 -4.06 -15.89
CA ILE A 168 -4.08 -5.32 -16.60
C ILE A 168 -3.70 -6.46 -15.65
N ILE A 169 -4.60 -7.44 -15.48
CA ILE A 169 -4.38 -8.60 -14.62
C ILE A 169 -3.12 -9.35 -15.07
N LEU A 170 -2.30 -9.79 -14.11
CA LEU A 170 -1.01 -10.47 -14.30
C LEU A 170 0.11 -9.61 -14.92
N LYS A 171 -0.14 -8.34 -15.26
CA LYS A 171 0.93 -7.42 -15.67
C LYS A 171 1.71 -6.93 -14.45
N GLU A 172 3.03 -6.90 -14.60
CA GLU A 172 3.96 -6.51 -13.54
C GLU A 172 4.04 -4.98 -13.42
N TYR A 173 3.35 -4.41 -12.43
CA TYR A 173 3.44 -2.98 -12.10
C TYR A 173 4.32 -2.73 -10.87
N VAL A 174 5.05 -1.61 -10.86
CA VAL A 174 5.87 -1.17 -9.72
C VAL A 174 5.11 -0.29 -8.74
N SER A 175 4.02 0.32 -9.21
CA SER A 175 3.06 1.08 -8.39
C SER A 175 1.64 0.78 -8.88
N ILE A 176 0.68 0.72 -7.96
CA ILE A 176 -0.75 0.56 -8.24
C ILE A 176 -1.45 1.83 -7.79
N PHE A 177 -2.40 2.31 -8.59
CA PHE A 177 -3.26 3.41 -8.22
C PHE A 177 -4.70 2.91 -8.11
N LEU A 178 -5.38 3.38 -7.07
CA LEU A 178 -6.75 3.01 -6.72
C LEU A 178 -7.59 4.28 -6.65
N ILE A 179 -8.73 4.25 -7.34
CA ILE A 179 -9.72 5.33 -7.34
C ILE A 179 -11.08 4.74 -7.02
N LYS A 180 -11.83 5.35 -6.10
CA LYS A 180 -13.22 4.95 -5.85
C LYS A 180 -14.13 5.41 -6.98
N LYS A 181 -15.02 4.55 -7.45
CA LYS A 181 -16.06 4.94 -8.41
C LYS A 181 -17.09 5.80 -7.70
N ARG A 182 -17.48 6.91 -8.33
CA ARG A 182 -18.65 7.67 -7.90
C ARG A 182 -19.89 6.82 -8.20
N LYS A 183 -20.68 6.52 -7.17
CA LYS A 183 -22.02 5.97 -7.37
C LYS A 183 -22.90 7.13 -7.83
N PHE A 184 -23.46 7.04 -9.03
CA PHE A 184 -24.52 7.96 -9.42
C PHE A 184 -25.70 7.68 -8.51
N ILE A 185 -26.06 8.64 -7.67
CA ILE A 185 -27.36 8.60 -6.99
C ILE A 185 -28.37 8.98 -8.07
N GLN A 186 -29.20 8.01 -8.48
CA GLN A 186 -30.41 8.28 -9.25
C GLN A 186 -31.47 8.90 -8.35
#